data_AF-A0A8T5KAA2-F1
#
_entry.id   AF-A0A8T5KAA2-F1
#
_cell.length_a   1.000
_cell.length_b   1.000
_cell.length_c   1.000
_cell.angle_alpha   90.00
_cell.angle_beta   90.00
_cell.angle_gamma   90.00
#
_symmetry.space_group_name_H-M   'P 1'
#
loop_
_entity.id
_entity.type
_entity.pdbx_description
1 polymer ?
#
loop_
_entity_poly.entity_id
_entity_poly.type
_entity_poly.pdbx_seq_one_letter_code
_entity_poly.pdbx_strand_id
1 'polypeptide(L)'
;MKYIWHWEWKMDDMEQENMIGARFQEELDRRPEKFPKMLTKTCFTGRCKGFRLIEAETEEQLKNLVAIWWPTENWKLEAYLENDEEMQHAFQEFTPS
;
A
#
# COMPACT_ATOMS: atom_id res chain seq x y z
N MET A 1 12.28 0.36 1.54
CA MET A 1 11.72 0.47 0.18
C MET A 1 10.33 1.05 0.27
N LYS A 2 10.01 2.06 -0.55
CA LYS A 2 8.74 2.79 -0.46
C LYS A 2 7.84 2.44 -1.64
N TYR A 3 6.57 2.17 -1.35
CA TYR A 3 5.58 1.74 -2.34
C TYR A 3 4.25 2.47 -2.18
N ILE A 4 3.58 2.70 -3.31
CA ILE A 4 2.16 2.98 -3.35
C ILE A 4 1.46 1.64 -3.46
N TRP A 5 0.71 1.28 -2.42
CA TRP A 5 -0.19 0.12 -2.43
C TRP A 5 -1.56 0.58 -2.89
N HIS A 6 -1.88 0.25 -4.14
CA HIS A 6 -3.22 0.41 -4.70
C HIS A 6 -4.03 -0.83 -4.39
N TRP A 7 -5.27 -0.63 -4.00
CA TRP A 7 -6.20 -1.70 -3.68
C TRP A 7 -7.59 -1.40 -4.23
N GLU A 8 -8.27 -2.45 -4.67
CA GLU A 8 -9.67 -2.47 -5.07
C GLU A 8 -10.30 -3.76 -4.56
N TRP A 9 -11.29 -3.67 -3.68
CA TRP A 9 -11.97 -4.83 -3.16
C TRP A 9 -12.87 -5.44 -4.23
N LYS A 10 -12.77 -6.77 -4.38
CA LYS A 10 -13.55 -7.54 -5.37
C LYS A 10 -15.00 -7.77 -4.94
N MET A 11 -15.30 -7.54 -3.67
CA MET A 11 -16.53 -7.96 -3.01
C MET A 11 -17.38 -6.71 -2.71
N ASP A 12 -18.69 -6.81 -2.97
CA ASP A 12 -19.69 -5.88 -2.42
C ASP A 12 -20.16 -6.31 -1.01
N ASP A 13 -19.53 -7.36 -0.45
CA ASP A 13 -19.82 -7.87 0.90
C ASP A 13 -18.96 -7.12 1.95
N MET A 14 -19.58 -6.11 2.56
CA MET A 14 -18.94 -5.29 3.59
C MET A 14 -18.72 -6.03 4.91
N GLU A 15 -19.40 -7.15 5.19
CA GLU A 15 -19.18 -7.91 6.42
C GLU A 15 -17.85 -8.66 6.35
N GLN A 16 -17.56 -9.26 5.19
CA GLN A 16 -16.27 -9.92 4.96
C GLN A 16 -15.09 -8.94 4.93
N GLU A 17 -15.29 -7.72 4.39
CA GLU A 17 -14.32 -6.63 4.47
C GLU A 17 -13.97 -6.30 5.92
N ASN A 18 -14.99 -6.06 6.74
CA ASN A 18 -14.80 -5.69 8.15
C ASN A 18 -14.04 -6.77 8.93
N MET A 19 -14.33 -8.05 8.68
CA MET A 19 -13.61 -9.16 9.33
C MET A 19 -12.13 -9.20 8.95
N ILE A 20 -11.80 -9.04 7.66
CA ILE A 20 -10.40 -9.06 7.20
C ILE A 20 -9.66 -7.81 7.68
N GLY A 21 -10.32 -6.64 7.64
CA GLY A 21 -9.77 -5.40 8.17
C GLY A 21 -9.48 -5.48 9.67
N ALA A 22 -10.38 -6.08 10.46
CA ALA A 22 -10.16 -6.32 11.88
C ALA A 22 -8.98 -7.28 12.13
N ARG A 23 -8.91 -8.38 11.38
CA ARG A 23 -7.79 -9.33 11.45
C ARG A 23 -6.46 -8.68 11.09
N PHE A 24 -6.46 -7.83 10.05
CA PHE A 24 -5.27 -7.09 9.65
C PHE A 24 -4.82 -6.14 10.75
N GLN A 25 -5.73 -5.39 11.36
CA GLN A 25 -5.38 -4.49 12.46
C GLN A 25 -4.85 -5.25 13.68
N GLU A 26 -5.46 -6.39 14.03
CA GLU A 26 -5.00 -7.23 15.13
C GLU A 26 -3.58 -7.77 14.90
N GLU A 27 -3.32 -8.31 13.71
CA GLU A 27 -1.98 -8.81 13.36
C GLU A 27 -0.94 -7.68 13.27
N LEU A 28 -1.34 -6.50 12.78
CA LEU A 28 -0.49 -5.31 12.74
C LEU A 28 -0.12 -4.84 14.16
N ASP A 29 -1.06 -4.86 15.10
CA ASP A 29 -0.81 -4.46 16.49
C ASP A 29 0.04 -5.50 17.23
N ARG A 30 -0.16 -6.79 16.94
CA ARG A 30 0.56 -7.89 17.60
C ARG A 30 1.98 -8.06 17.07
N ARG A 31 2.18 -7.87 15.77
CA ARG A 31 3.43 -8.15 15.05
C ARG A 31 3.70 -7.08 13.98
N PRO A 32 3.89 -5.81 14.38
CA PRO A 32 4.09 -4.71 13.44
C PRO A 32 5.31 -4.92 12.55
N GLU A 33 6.34 -5.62 13.03
CA GLU A 33 7.56 -5.94 12.29
C GLU A 33 7.31 -6.84 11.06
N LYS A 34 6.19 -7.55 11.03
CA LYS A 34 5.83 -8.43 9.90
C LYS A 34 5.14 -7.71 8.76
N PHE A 35 4.75 -6.46 8.94
CA PHE A 35 4.02 -5.70 7.94
C PHE A 35 4.77 -4.43 7.54
N PRO A 36 4.48 -3.86 6.35
CA PRO A 36 5.02 -2.59 5.97
C PRO A 36 4.50 -1.49 6.89
N LYS A 37 5.33 -0.49 7.18
CA LYS A 37 4.91 0.71 7.88
C LYS A 37 3.93 1.49 7.02
N MET A 38 2.80 1.88 7.61
CA MET A 38 1.78 2.69 6.98
C MET A 38 2.18 4.18 7.11
N LEU A 39 2.61 4.81 6.01
CA LEU A 39 3.08 6.19 6.03
C LEU A 39 1.94 7.21 5.97
N THR A 40 0.79 6.78 5.44
CA THR A 40 -0.40 7.60 5.26
C THR A 40 -1.63 6.88 5.77
N LYS A 41 -2.69 7.65 6.06
CA LYS A 41 -4.03 7.09 6.22
C LYS A 41 -4.53 6.56 4.87
N THR A 42 -5.59 5.76 4.90
CA THR A 42 -6.25 5.29 3.66
C THR A 42 -6.70 6.47 2.80
N CYS A 43 -6.28 6.48 1.54
CA CYS A 43 -6.73 7.44 0.54
C CYS A 43 -7.74 6.77 -0.40
N PHE A 44 -9.03 7.05 -0.23
CA PHE A 44 -10.07 6.53 -1.11
C PHE A 44 -10.09 7.30 -2.43
N THR A 45 -10.10 6.58 -3.55
CA THR A 45 -10.21 7.15 -4.91
C THR A 45 -11.54 6.80 -5.58
N GLY A 46 -12.35 5.96 -4.94
CA GLY A 46 -13.69 5.60 -5.36
C GLY A 46 -14.34 4.63 -4.37
N ARG A 47 -15.52 4.12 -4.73
CA ARG A 47 -16.16 3.04 -3.96
C ARG A 47 -15.26 1.80 -4.00
N CYS A 48 -14.99 1.23 -2.83
CA CYS A 48 -14.20 0.01 -2.65
C CYS A 48 -12.77 0.04 -3.21
N LYS A 49 -12.20 1.22 -3.45
CA LYS A 49 -10.83 1.33 -3.95
C LYS A 49 -10.10 2.57 -3.48
N GLY A 50 -8.79 2.45 -3.43
CA GLY A 50 -7.92 3.52 -2.99
C GLY A 50 -6.46 3.14 -3.04
N PHE A 51 -5.67 3.89 -2.30
CA PHE A 51 -4.25 3.59 -2.12
C PHE A 51 -3.76 3.99 -0.73
N ARG A 52 -2.56 3.52 -0.41
CA ARG A 52 -1.80 3.96 0.76
C ARG A 52 -0.31 3.95 0.45
N LEU A 53 0.41 4.94 0.95
CA LEU A 53 1.86 4.93 0.95
C LEU A 53 2.37 4.03 2.07
N ILE A 54 3.25 3.11 1.72
CA ILE A 54 3.85 2.14 2.64
C ILE A 54 5.37 2.13 2.52
N GLU A 55 6.03 1.72 3.59
CA GLU A 55 7.47 1.49 3.64
C GLU A 55 7.74 0.09 4.16
N ALA A 56 8.42 -0.72 3.36
CA ALA A 56 8.83 -2.06 3.72
C ALA A 56 10.36 -2.15 3.81
N GLU A 57 10.85 -2.77 4.87
CA GLU A 57 12.25 -3.13 5.06
C GLU A 57 12.60 -4.42 4.33
N THR A 58 11.63 -5.34 4.19
CA THR A 58 11.82 -6.65 3.57
C THR A 58 10.71 -7.00 2.59
N GLU A 59 11.01 -7.86 1.61
CA GLU A 59 10.01 -8.41 0.70
C GLU A 59 8.94 -9.24 1.45
N GLU A 60 9.32 -9.87 2.55
CA GLU A 60 8.40 -10.67 3.38
C GLU A 60 7.28 -9.83 3.98
N GLN A 61 7.56 -8.57 4.36
CA GLN A 61 6.53 -7.64 4.80
C GLN A 61 5.49 -7.36 3.71
N LEU A 62 5.93 -7.21 2.46
CA LEU A 62 5.04 -7.02 1.32
C LEU A 62 4.18 -8.28 1.06
N LYS A 63 4.78 -9.47 1.18
CA LYS A 63 4.06 -10.74 1.05
C LYS A 63 2.99 -10.90 2.12
N ASN A 64 3.30 -10.60 3.38
CA ASN A 64 2.32 -10.66 4.47
C ASN A 64 1.16 -9.68 4.27
N LEU A 65 1.46 -8.47 3.78
CA LEU A 65 0.45 -7.50 3.40
C LEU A 65 -0.47 -8.05 2.30
N VAL A 66 0.09 -8.58 1.22
CA VAL A 66 -0.74 -9.14 0.13
C VAL A 66 -1.53 -10.36 0.58
N ALA A 67 -0.91 -11.25 1.37
CA ALA A 67 -1.51 -12.52 1.78
C ALA A 67 -2.74 -12.34 2.67
N ILE A 68 -2.75 -11.32 3.54
CA ILE A 68 -3.90 -11.10 4.44
C ILE A 68 -5.15 -10.62 3.72
N TRP A 69 -4.98 -9.90 2.60
CA TRP A 69 -6.07 -9.38 1.76
C TRP A 69 -6.43 -10.31 0.58
N TRP A 70 -5.72 -11.43 0.43
CA TRP A 70 -6.04 -12.44 -0.57
C TRP A 70 -7.19 -13.35 -0.10
N PRO A 71 -8.18 -13.70 -0.95
CA PRO A 71 -8.35 -13.33 -2.36
C PRO A 71 -9.21 -12.08 -2.59
N THR A 72 -9.61 -11.38 -1.53
CA THR A 72 -10.65 -10.34 -1.53
C THR A 72 -10.28 -9.03 -2.21
N GLU A 73 -8.99 -8.81 -2.47
CA GLU A 73 -8.47 -7.57 -3.03
C GLU A 73 -7.77 -7.79 -4.38
N ASN A 74 -8.01 -6.90 -5.33
CA ASN A 74 -7.10 -6.63 -6.44
C ASN A 74 -6.09 -5.58 -5.97
N TRP A 75 -4.81 -5.87 -6.10
CA TRP A 75 -3.75 -5.01 -5.59
C TRP A 75 -2.68 -4.74 -6.64
N LYS A 76 -2.01 -3.60 -6.48
CA LYS A 76 -0.81 -3.23 -7.22
C LYS A 76 0.15 -2.52 -6.28
N LEU A 77 1.42 -2.94 -6.29
CA LEU A 77 2.51 -2.25 -5.59
C LEU A 77 3.34 -1.50 -6.63
N GLU A 78 3.38 -0.18 -6.52
CA GLU A 78 4.23 0.68 -7.35
C GLU A 78 5.35 1.24 -6.49
N ALA A 79 6.61 0.93 -6.83
CA ALA A 79 7.73 1.56 -6.14
C ALA A 79 7.71 3.06 -6.44
N TYR A 80 7.84 3.88 -5.39
CA TYR A 80 8.06 5.32 -5.58
C TYR A 80 9.34 5.73 -4.89
N LEU A 81 10.02 6.67 -5.53
CA LEU A 81 11.13 7.38 -4.93
C LEU A 81 10.52 8.59 -4.24
N GLU A 82 10.88 8.84 -2.98
CA GLU A 82 10.74 10.20 -2.47
C GLU A 82 11.56 11.12 -3.36
N ASN A 83 11.12 12.37 -3.54
CA ASN A 83 11.83 13.38 -4.33
C ASN A 83 13.29 13.45 -3.88
N ASP A 84 14.13 12.65 -4.52
CA ASP A 84 15.57 12.72 -4.44
C ASP A 84 15.95 13.89 -5.32
N GLU A 85 16.86 14.74 -4.86
CA GLU A 85 17.27 15.95 -5.57
C GLU A 85 17.72 15.60 -7.01
N GLU A 86 18.21 14.37 -7.23
CA GLU A 86 18.53 13.79 -8.53
C GLU A 86 17.33 13.68 -9.50
N MET A 87 16.14 13.32 -9.01
CA MET A 87 14.95 13.19 -9.87
C MET A 87 14.42 14.55 -10.31
N GLN A 88 14.51 15.57 -9.44
CA GLN A 88 14.19 16.95 -9.81
C GLN A 88 15.19 17.48 -10.83
N HIS A 89 16.48 17.19 -10.65
CA HIS A 89 17.51 17.56 -11.62
C HIS A 89 17.28 16.90 -12.98
N ALA A 90 16.99 15.59 -13.00
CA ALA A 90 16.67 14.87 -14.23
C ALA A 90 15.39 15.41 -14.93
N PHE A 91 14.36 15.79 -14.18
CA PHE A 91 13.15 16.42 -14.75
C PHE A 91 13.42 17.81 -15.33
N GLN A 92 14.26 18.62 -14.68
CA GLN A 92 14.65 19.94 -15.17
C GLN A 92 15.45 19.85 -16.47
N GLU A 93 16.32 18.85 -16.61
CA GLU A 93 17.06 18.60 -17.86
C GLU A 93 16.18 18.06 -18.99
N PHE A 94 15.11 17.34 -18.66
CA PHE A 94 14.24 16.70 -19.66
C PHE A 94 13.11 17.60 -20.18
N THR A 95 12.86 18.75 -19.56
CA THR A 95 11.84 19.70 -20.01
C THR A 95 12.52 20.79 -20.84
N PRO A 96 12.41 20.81 -22.18
CA PRO A 96 13.02 21.86 -22.98
C PRO A 96 12.30 23.18 -22.71
N SER A 97 13.10 24.20 -22.39
CA SER A 97 12.72 25.61 -22.18
C SER A 97 11.95 26.21 -23.36
#